data_AF-A0AAD8C3L8-F1
#
_entry.id   AF-A0AAD8C3L8-F1
#
_cell.length_a   1.000
_cell.length_b   1.000
_cell.length_c   1.000
_cell.angle_alpha   90.00
_cell.angle_beta   90.00
_cell.angle_gamma   90.00
#
_symmetry.space_group_name_H-M   'P 1'
#
loop_
_entity.id
_entity.type
_entity.pdbx_description
1 polymer ?
#
loop_
_entity_poly.entity_id
_entity_poly.type
_entity_poly.pdbx_seq_one_letter_code
_entity_poly.pdbx_strand_id
1 'polypeptide(L)'
;MPPKKKSSGKKGKKKGSGKKQVPPKTVPKVEEETKEFFLVQIKDLENRLSRYQKRCDELEVANGQFQEKFDQLSSDKKEIISFWKKQVEQKADEIVDLNDRYIGLQQARDNEREAFKKQIQEQRSEYQEMKDQLTAENMMLGGKLASLEEFKVQKEELMAKFALMEAELARKEEENKENLYNLEKKAVIDKDRLKKEMILRVNQVAAEFRKVSNKQMAETTKRTIRENVSITAQLAKMSDKTIEMIQENDELHDKVKKLKQQVEMLEFNEREMGKKNQSNLKIIKLMTDKCQSQEAVIAEFEKRENELMQLDSEIDILKQQNESLRHELGMMSQNNALLEDTLDSLRSEVHTEVNLRKKIQQVLAEAADAIKEVLIEKEDNKDRLIKCINSTQTDMVDDVDESEETNTSDNIGTDVVYGREHMLEKLLVLMDSAANLGIGPNPDELGKRQLSSVGTLSNSPGAKKGIIKNEFPSMKGILPHYSLGDLGLVPRPSQHVPTSLEKTKLSAKTTKLGALHGVLSRSVSTQTMNAANSVLYANQILSKFPEHEILRSSHKPFECGK
;
A
#
# COMPACT_ATOMS: atom_id res chain seq x y z
N MET A 1 59.60 27.48 -3.08
CA MET A 1 60.94 27.50 -3.73
C MET A 1 60.94 28.49 -4.90
N PRO A 2 62.10 29.04 -5.32
CA PRO A 2 62.28 29.85 -6.53
C PRO A 2 62.56 28.96 -7.77
N PRO A 3 62.71 29.48 -9.02
CA PRO A 3 63.90 30.25 -9.50
C PRO A 3 63.53 31.60 -10.16
N LYS A 4 64.38 32.62 -10.42
CA LYS A 4 65.85 32.84 -10.62
C LYS A 4 66.48 32.52 -12.02
N LYS A 5 66.65 33.56 -12.88
CA LYS A 5 67.91 34.01 -13.57
C LYS A 5 67.59 35.14 -14.60
N LYS A 6 68.34 36.26 -14.66
CA LYS A 6 69.55 36.61 -15.47
C LYS A 6 69.38 36.46 -17.00
N SER A 7 69.87 37.33 -17.89
CA SER A 7 70.41 38.74 -17.88
C SER A 7 70.48 39.22 -19.37
N SER A 8 70.99 40.36 -19.88
CA SER A 8 72.06 41.35 -19.56
C SER A 8 71.78 42.65 -20.39
N GLY A 9 72.54 43.76 -20.45
CA GLY A 9 73.83 44.20 -19.88
C GLY A 9 74.92 44.53 -20.94
N LYS A 10 75.20 45.81 -21.28
CA LYS A 10 76.48 46.23 -21.94
C LYS A 10 76.85 47.74 -21.84
N LYS A 11 78.14 47.97 -21.54
CA LYS A 11 78.95 49.20 -21.33
C LYS A 11 78.76 50.43 -22.27
N GLY A 12 78.98 51.64 -21.70
CA GLY A 12 79.58 52.82 -22.37
C GLY A 12 79.06 54.18 -21.84
N LYS A 13 79.83 55.29 -21.75
CA LYS A 13 81.29 55.54 -21.88
C LYS A 13 81.65 56.85 -21.13
N LYS A 14 82.89 57.00 -20.63
CA LYS A 14 83.33 58.10 -19.72
C LYS A 14 84.01 59.26 -20.48
N LYS A 15 83.59 60.52 -20.25
CA LYS A 15 84.29 61.84 -20.45
C LYS A 15 83.26 63.00 -20.40
N GLY A 16 83.54 64.22 -19.96
CA GLY A 16 84.73 64.69 -19.22
C GLY A 16 85.10 66.18 -19.41
N SER A 17 84.66 67.05 -18.50
CA SER A 17 85.17 68.41 -18.18
C SER A 17 84.74 68.72 -16.73
N GLY A 18 85.40 69.53 -15.88
CA GLY A 18 86.28 70.67 -16.09
C GLY A 18 85.49 71.96 -15.79
N LYS A 19 85.75 72.73 -14.73
CA LYS A 19 87.05 73.17 -14.18
C LYS A 19 87.03 73.51 -12.68
N LYS A 20 88.24 73.51 -12.09
CA LYS A 20 88.75 74.37 -10.99
C LYS A 20 87.98 74.46 -9.66
N GLN A 21 88.57 73.84 -8.63
CA GLN A 21 88.75 74.52 -7.34
C GLN A 21 89.78 75.67 -7.48
N VAL A 22 89.69 76.68 -6.61
CA VAL A 22 90.74 77.68 -6.34
C VAL A 22 90.74 77.95 -4.82
N PRO A 23 91.91 78.02 -4.14
CA PRO A 23 92.01 78.09 -2.67
C PRO A 23 91.76 79.51 -2.10
N PRO A 24 91.62 79.68 -0.76
CA PRO A 24 91.01 80.88 -0.17
C PRO A 24 91.91 82.12 -0.21
N LYS A 25 91.28 83.30 -0.20
CA LYS A 25 91.95 84.58 0.05
C LYS A 25 91.12 85.54 0.91
N THR A 26 91.78 86.05 1.94
CA THR A 26 91.65 87.39 2.55
C THR A 26 90.23 87.91 2.81
N VAL A 27 89.86 87.93 4.09
CA VAL A 27 88.76 88.77 4.62
C VAL A 27 89.15 90.25 4.45
N PRO A 28 88.38 91.07 3.70
CA PRO A 28 88.51 92.52 3.74
C PRO A 28 87.82 93.06 5.00
N LYS A 29 88.37 94.11 5.64
CA LYS A 29 87.66 94.83 6.70
C LYS A 29 86.62 95.75 6.06
N VAL A 30 85.46 95.17 5.74
CA VAL A 30 84.29 95.89 5.18
C VAL A 30 83.86 97.00 6.14
N GLU A 31 83.56 98.18 5.59
CA GLU A 31 83.07 99.35 6.34
C GLU A 31 81.68 99.09 6.93
N GLU A 32 81.30 99.85 7.95
CA GLU A 32 80.10 99.52 8.72
C GLU A 32 78.81 99.81 7.92
N GLU A 33 78.80 100.88 7.13
CA GLU A 33 77.71 101.16 6.16
C GLU A 33 77.55 100.04 5.11
N THR A 34 78.65 99.45 4.62
CA THR A 34 78.55 98.33 3.67
C THR A 34 78.13 97.03 4.36
N LYS A 35 78.49 96.81 5.64
CA LYS A 35 77.89 95.71 6.43
C LYS A 35 76.39 95.92 6.65
N GLU A 36 75.93 97.12 6.96
CA GLU A 36 74.50 97.41 7.15
C GLU A 36 73.72 97.24 5.84
N PHE A 37 74.27 97.70 4.71
CA PHE A 37 73.73 97.39 3.39
C PHE A 37 73.58 95.88 3.16
N PHE A 38 74.60 95.08 3.47
CA PHE A 38 74.51 93.62 3.37
C PHE A 38 73.52 93.02 4.38
N LEU A 39 73.38 93.55 5.59
CA LEU A 39 72.40 93.07 6.59
C LEU A 39 70.95 93.39 6.18
N VAL A 40 70.69 94.55 5.57
CA VAL A 40 69.39 94.89 4.99
C VAL A 40 69.10 94.01 3.77
N GLN A 41 70.10 93.77 2.91
CA GLN A 41 69.98 92.84 1.79
C GLN A 41 69.73 91.40 2.25
N ILE A 42 70.41 90.93 3.30
CA ILE A 42 70.16 89.63 3.93
C ILE A 42 68.71 89.58 4.44
N LYS A 43 68.22 90.60 5.16
CA LYS A 43 66.83 90.64 5.63
C LYS A 43 65.80 90.65 4.49
N ASP A 44 66.02 91.33 3.37
CA ASP A 44 65.10 91.23 2.21
C ASP A 44 65.16 89.83 1.57
N LEU A 45 66.36 89.26 1.40
CA LEU A 45 66.54 87.89 0.90
C LEU A 45 65.89 86.86 1.83
N GLU A 46 65.99 87.00 3.15
CA GLU A 46 65.31 86.17 4.16
C GLU A 46 63.79 86.32 4.09
N ASN A 47 63.27 87.56 4.02
CA ASN A 47 61.83 87.81 3.86
C ASN A 47 61.30 87.31 2.50
N ARG A 48 62.15 87.27 1.47
CA ARG A 48 61.82 86.74 0.14
C ARG A 48 61.89 85.21 0.12
N LEU A 49 62.87 84.62 0.79
CA LEU A 49 63.01 83.17 0.98
C LEU A 49 61.86 82.63 1.85
N SER A 50 61.50 83.30 2.94
CA SER A 50 60.32 82.99 3.76
C SER A 50 59.01 83.07 2.95
N ARG A 51 58.87 84.06 2.06
CA ARG A 51 57.72 84.14 1.14
C ARG A 51 57.72 83.04 0.08
N TYR A 52 58.88 82.65 -0.46
CA TYR A 52 58.96 81.49 -1.36
C TYR A 52 58.74 80.17 -0.61
N GLN A 53 59.18 80.05 0.64
CA GLN A 53 58.96 78.85 1.45
C GLN A 53 57.48 78.68 1.78
N LYS A 54 56.80 79.71 2.31
CA LYS A 54 55.33 79.68 2.47
C LYS A 54 54.60 79.33 1.18
N ARG A 55 55.06 79.86 0.04
CA ARG A 55 54.50 79.53 -1.29
C ARG A 55 54.76 78.07 -1.70
N CYS A 56 55.87 77.48 -1.30
CA CYS A 56 56.15 76.05 -1.45
C CYS A 56 55.27 75.21 -0.52
N ASP A 57 55.17 75.58 0.76
CA ASP A 57 54.33 74.90 1.76
C ASP A 57 52.84 74.91 1.33
N GLU A 58 52.34 76.07 0.86
CA GLU A 58 51.01 76.25 0.25
C GLU A 58 50.79 75.32 -0.96
N LEU A 59 51.78 75.23 -1.85
CA LEU A 59 51.72 74.38 -3.04
C LEU A 59 51.83 72.90 -2.71
N GLU A 60 52.60 72.51 -1.70
CA GLU A 60 52.77 71.13 -1.25
C GLU A 60 51.49 70.63 -0.57
N VAL A 61 50.87 71.45 0.30
CA VAL A 61 49.55 71.16 0.88
C VAL A 61 48.46 71.11 -0.21
N ALA A 62 48.44 72.05 -1.15
CA ALA A 62 47.47 72.02 -2.25
C ALA A 62 47.66 70.78 -3.15
N ASN A 63 48.90 70.41 -3.47
CA ASN A 63 49.21 69.22 -4.25
C ASN A 63 48.82 67.93 -3.50
N GLY A 64 49.04 67.88 -2.18
CA GLY A 64 48.51 66.81 -1.32
C GLY A 64 46.98 66.69 -1.38
N GLN A 65 46.26 67.80 -1.27
CA GLN A 65 44.79 67.79 -1.42
C GLN A 65 44.31 67.38 -2.81
N PHE A 66 45.08 67.64 -3.88
CA PHE A 66 44.78 67.13 -5.21
C PHE A 66 45.09 65.63 -5.34
N GLN A 67 46.16 65.15 -4.71
CA GLN A 67 46.52 63.74 -4.61
C GLN A 67 45.40 62.95 -3.90
N GLU A 68 44.96 63.40 -2.73
CA GLU A 68 43.85 62.80 -1.96
C GLU A 68 42.55 62.73 -2.77
N LYS A 69 42.15 63.82 -3.44
CA LYS A 69 40.96 63.85 -4.31
C LYS A 69 41.09 62.91 -5.50
N PHE A 70 42.28 62.77 -6.07
CA PHE A 70 42.53 61.85 -7.18
C PHE A 70 42.47 60.39 -6.71
N ASP A 71 43.06 60.07 -5.55
CA ASP A 71 43.03 58.73 -4.97
C ASP A 71 41.63 58.35 -4.47
N GLN A 72 40.84 59.29 -3.96
CA GLN A 72 39.42 59.12 -3.65
C GLN A 72 38.59 58.81 -4.91
N LEU A 73 38.66 59.65 -5.95
CA LEU A 73 38.00 59.38 -7.24
C LEU A 73 38.48 58.07 -7.89
N SER A 74 39.73 57.66 -7.62
CA SER A 74 40.30 56.38 -8.03
C SER A 74 39.73 55.21 -7.22
N SER A 75 39.35 55.39 -5.95
CA SER A 75 38.59 54.41 -5.15
C SER A 75 37.14 54.34 -5.62
N ASP A 76 36.42 55.46 -5.63
CA ASP A 76 35.03 55.58 -6.06
C ASP A 76 34.80 54.88 -7.41
N LYS A 77 35.70 55.14 -8.38
CA LYS A 77 35.66 54.49 -9.70
C LYS A 77 35.88 52.98 -9.65
N LYS A 78 36.78 52.46 -8.81
CA LYS A 78 36.97 51.01 -8.63
C LYS A 78 35.75 50.38 -7.97
N GLU A 79 35.19 51.04 -6.97
CA GLU A 79 34.01 50.60 -6.22
C GLU A 79 32.78 50.53 -7.14
N ILE A 80 32.49 51.61 -7.88
CA ILE A 80 31.44 51.66 -8.91
C ILE A 80 31.65 50.56 -9.96
N ILE A 81 32.87 50.37 -10.48
CA ILE A 81 33.16 49.29 -11.43
C ILE A 81 32.97 47.90 -10.80
N SER A 82 33.33 47.71 -9.53
CA SER A 82 33.15 46.43 -8.83
C SER A 82 31.68 46.11 -8.58
N PHE A 83 30.87 47.13 -8.23
CA PHE A 83 29.43 47.03 -8.06
C PHE A 83 28.76 46.65 -9.39
N TRP A 84 29.04 47.38 -10.47
CA TRP A 84 28.45 47.08 -11.78
C TRP A 84 28.89 45.73 -12.34
N LYS A 85 30.15 45.32 -12.13
CA LYS A 85 30.60 43.97 -12.47
C LYS A 85 29.79 42.91 -11.73
N LYS A 86 29.73 42.99 -10.39
CA LYS A 86 28.94 42.06 -9.57
C LYS A 86 27.47 42.05 -9.97
N GLN A 87 26.89 43.20 -10.30
CA GLN A 87 25.49 43.30 -10.70
C GLN A 87 25.21 42.70 -12.08
N VAL A 88 26.15 42.82 -13.02
CA VAL A 88 26.10 42.16 -14.35
C VAL A 88 26.30 40.66 -14.21
N GLU A 89 27.24 40.22 -13.37
CA GLU A 89 27.54 38.80 -13.12
C GLU A 89 26.33 38.10 -12.49
N GLN A 90 25.75 38.68 -11.43
CA GLN A 90 24.47 38.21 -10.84
C GLN A 90 23.32 38.13 -11.87
N LYS A 91 23.26 39.05 -12.84
CA LYS A 91 22.23 39.02 -13.89
C LYS A 91 22.55 38.03 -15.02
N ALA A 92 23.83 37.68 -15.23
CA ALA A 92 24.20 36.58 -16.10
C ALA A 92 23.83 35.23 -15.47
N ASP A 93 24.13 35.04 -14.18
CA ASP A 93 23.76 33.85 -13.41
C ASP A 93 22.23 33.65 -13.41
N GLU A 94 21.45 34.70 -13.11
CA GLU A 94 19.98 34.67 -13.14
C GLU A 94 19.42 34.33 -14.54
N ILE A 95 20.08 34.76 -15.62
CA ILE A 95 19.70 34.39 -16.99
C ILE A 95 20.00 32.92 -17.27
N VAL A 96 21.11 32.37 -16.76
CA VAL A 96 21.45 30.93 -16.89
C VAL A 96 20.45 30.07 -16.11
N ASP A 97 20.18 30.38 -14.84
CA ASP A 97 19.19 29.66 -14.02
C ASP A 97 17.79 29.65 -14.65
N LEU A 98 17.34 30.79 -15.20
CA LEU A 98 16.05 30.89 -15.89
C LEU A 98 16.05 30.14 -17.23
N ASN A 99 17.15 30.15 -17.98
CA ASN A 99 17.30 29.42 -19.23
C ASN A 99 17.29 27.90 -19.00
N ASP A 100 18.03 27.40 -18.01
CA ASP A 100 18.10 25.98 -17.72
C ASP A 100 16.76 25.46 -17.17
N ARG A 101 16.07 26.27 -16.35
CA ARG A 101 14.68 26.00 -15.94
C ARG A 101 13.71 26.00 -17.13
N TYR A 102 13.87 26.91 -18.10
CA TYR A 102 13.06 26.94 -19.32
C TYR A 102 13.29 25.69 -20.18
N ILE A 103 14.55 25.29 -20.38
CA ILE A 103 14.91 24.07 -21.11
C ILE A 103 14.35 22.83 -20.42
N GLY A 104 14.47 22.72 -19.09
CA GLY A 104 13.90 21.61 -18.32
C GLY A 104 12.38 21.50 -18.46
N LEU A 105 11.65 22.63 -18.36
CA LEU A 105 10.20 22.68 -18.57
C LEU A 105 9.82 22.36 -20.03
N GLN A 106 10.60 22.81 -21.01
CA GLN A 106 10.40 22.47 -22.41
C GLN A 106 10.58 20.97 -22.68
N GLN A 107 11.62 20.36 -22.11
CA GLN A 107 11.87 18.92 -22.22
C GLN A 107 10.75 18.11 -21.55
N ALA A 108 10.31 18.49 -20.34
CA ALA A 108 9.19 17.84 -19.65
C ALA A 108 7.91 17.85 -20.52
N ARG A 109 7.51 19.02 -21.02
CA ARG A 109 6.37 19.19 -21.95
C ARG A 109 6.50 18.32 -23.20
N ASP A 110 7.69 18.29 -23.80
CA ASP A 110 7.90 17.55 -25.06
C ASP A 110 7.92 16.03 -24.84
N ASN A 111 8.41 15.56 -23.69
CA ASN A 111 8.32 14.17 -23.23
C ASN A 111 6.86 13.75 -22.94
N GLU A 112 6.10 14.56 -22.20
CA GLU A 112 4.66 14.33 -21.96
C GLU A 112 3.89 14.22 -23.29
N ARG A 113 4.13 15.16 -24.21
CA ARG A 113 3.54 15.16 -25.55
C ARG A 113 3.92 13.90 -26.35
N GLU A 114 5.12 13.37 -26.18
CA GLU A 114 5.53 12.11 -26.82
C GLU A 114 4.87 10.89 -26.17
N ALA A 115 4.77 10.86 -24.83
CA ALA A 115 4.06 9.82 -24.10
C ALA A 115 2.56 9.75 -24.50
N PHE A 116 1.86 10.89 -24.57
CA PHE A 116 0.48 10.93 -25.04
C PHE A 116 0.33 10.51 -26.51
N LYS A 117 1.27 10.90 -27.40
CA LYS A 117 1.28 10.42 -28.79
C LYS A 117 1.46 8.90 -28.86
N LYS A 118 2.36 8.34 -28.06
CA LYS A 118 2.62 6.90 -27.98
C LYS A 118 1.38 6.15 -27.49
N GLN A 119 0.75 6.60 -26.41
CA GLN A 119 -0.50 6.03 -25.89
C GLN A 119 -1.64 6.06 -26.92
N ILE A 120 -1.82 7.19 -27.63
CA ILE A 120 -2.82 7.31 -28.71
C ILE A 120 -2.51 6.34 -29.87
N GLN A 121 -1.24 6.12 -30.20
CA GLN A 121 -0.83 5.19 -31.25
C GLN A 121 -0.99 3.72 -30.83
N GLU A 122 -0.70 3.40 -29.57
CA GLU A 122 -0.91 2.07 -28.97
C GLU A 122 -2.39 1.70 -28.97
N GLN A 123 -3.25 2.56 -28.42
CA GLN A 123 -4.71 2.37 -28.45
C GLN A 123 -5.25 2.23 -29.88
N ARG A 124 -4.70 2.98 -30.85
CA ARG A 124 -5.08 2.83 -32.27
C ARG A 124 -4.66 1.49 -32.86
N SER A 125 -3.54 0.91 -32.43
CA SER A 125 -3.14 -0.45 -32.81
C SER A 125 -4.11 -1.46 -32.20
N GLU A 126 -4.34 -1.40 -30.89
CA GLU A 126 -5.26 -2.27 -30.16
C GLU A 126 -6.68 -2.28 -30.76
N TYR A 127 -7.25 -1.11 -31.07
CA TYR A 127 -8.56 -1.01 -31.73
C TYR A 127 -8.57 -1.57 -33.15
N GLN A 128 -7.50 -1.40 -33.93
CA GLN A 128 -7.42 -1.94 -35.29
C GLN A 128 -7.21 -3.46 -35.27
N GLU A 129 -6.37 -3.97 -34.38
CA GLU A 129 -6.16 -5.41 -34.15
C GLU A 129 -7.44 -6.10 -33.67
N MET A 130 -8.17 -5.51 -32.71
CA MET A 130 -9.46 -6.03 -32.24
C MET A 130 -10.51 -6.03 -33.37
N LYS A 131 -10.56 -4.97 -34.18
CA LYS A 131 -11.43 -4.89 -35.36
C LYS A 131 -11.09 -5.97 -36.38
N ASP A 132 -9.82 -6.22 -36.65
CA ASP A 132 -9.38 -7.21 -37.64
C ASP A 132 -9.61 -8.64 -37.13
N GLN A 133 -9.44 -8.90 -35.82
CA GLN A 133 -9.85 -10.15 -35.16
C GLN A 133 -11.36 -10.40 -35.29
N LEU A 134 -12.20 -9.42 -34.95
CA LEU A 134 -13.67 -9.53 -35.09
C LEU A 134 -14.09 -9.67 -36.56
N THR A 135 -13.37 -9.06 -37.50
CA THR A 135 -13.62 -9.21 -38.93
C THR A 135 -13.29 -10.64 -39.39
N ALA A 136 -12.15 -11.19 -38.97
CA ALA A 136 -11.75 -12.57 -39.27
C ALA A 136 -12.71 -13.60 -38.63
N GLU A 137 -13.20 -13.36 -37.42
CA GLU A 137 -14.22 -14.20 -36.79
C GLU A 137 -15.54 -14.17 -37.59
N ASN A 138 -16.02 -12.98 -37.97
CA ASN A 138 -17.22 -12.86 -38.81
C ASN A 138 -17.06 -13.58 -40.16
N MET A 139 -15.88 -13.50 -40.80
CA MET A 139 -15.59 -14.28 -42.02
C MET A 139 -15.62 -15.79 -41.77
N MET A 140 -15.06 -16.29 -40.66
CA MET A 140 -15.14 -17.71 -40.30
C MET A 140 -16.57 -18.16 -39.94
N LEU A 141 -17.36 -17.30 -39.27
CA LEU A 141 -18.76 -17.60 -38.96
C LEU A 141 -19.61 -17.62 -40.23
N GLY A 142 -19.39 -16.70 -41.17
CA GLY A 142 -20.01 -16.72 -42.50
C GLY A 142 -19.67 -17.99 -43.29
N GLY A 143 -18.41 -18.43 -43.27
CA GLY A 143 -17.99 -19.70 -43.87
C GLY A 143 -18.68 -20.91 -43.24
N LYS A 144 -18.75 -20.98 -41.90
CA LYS A 144 -19.47 -22.03 -41.17
C LYS A 144 -20.97 -22.03 -41.48
N LEU A 145 -21.58 -20.85 -41.62
CA LEU A 145 -22.99 -20.71 -41.99
C LEU A 145 -23.25 -21.26 -43.39
N ALA A 146 -22.43 -20.88 -44.38
CA ALA A 146 -22.54 -21.39 -45.75
C ALA A 146 -22.43 -22.93 -45.82
N SER A 147 -21.49 -23.53 -45.10
CA SER A 147 -21.39 -25.01 -45.02
C SER A 147 -22.58 -25.66 -44.31
N LEU A 148 -23.22 -24.98 -43.37
CA LEU A 148 -24.43 -25.46 -42.68
C LEU A 148 -25.67 -25.35 -43.58
N GLU A 149 -25.77 -24.28 -44.38
CA GLU A 149 -26.78 -24.11 -45.42
C GLU A 149 -26.64 -25.16 -46.53
N GLU A 150 -25.41 -25.42 -47.00
CA GLU A 150 -25.12 -26.50 -47.96
C GLU A 150 -25.53 -27.87 -47.40
N PHE A 151 -25.13 -28.20 -46.17
CA PHE A 151 -25.53 -29.45 -45.50
C PHE A 151 -27.05 -29.56 -45.35
N LYS A 152 -27.75 -28.46 -45.08
CA LYS A 152 -29.21 -28.43 -45.02
C LYS A 152 -29.82 -28.77 -46.38
N VAL A 153 -29.35 -28.16 -47.47
CA VAL A 153 -29.83 -28.44 -48.83
C VAL A 153 -29.57 -29.90 -49.21
N GLN A 154 -28.35 -30.40 -49.02
CA GLN A 154 -27.99 -31.80 -49.28
C GLN A 154 -28.87 -32.78 -48.49
N LYS A 155 -29.23 -32.45 -47.24
CA LYS A 155 -30.17 -33.24 -46.43
C LYS A 155 -31.59 -33.22 -47.00
N GLU A 156 -32.09 -32.05 -47.42
CA GLU A 156 -33.44 -31.92 -47.99
C GLU A 156 -33.54 -32.67 -49.34
N GLU A 157 -32.52 -32.59 -50.20
CA GLU A 157 -32.41 -33.40 -51.43
C GLU A 157 -32.38 -34.90 -51.15
N LEU A 158 -31.60 -35.34 -50.16
CA LEU A 158 -31.50 -36.75 -49.78
C LEU A 158 -32.84 -37.29 -49.24
N MET A 159 -33.53 -36.51 -48.40
CA MET A 159 -34.86 -36.86 -47.89
C MET A 159 -35.90 -36.95 -49.02
N ALA A 160 -35.88 -36.02 -49.98
CA ALA A 160 -36.75 -36.07 -51.16
C ALA A 160 -36.48 -37.33 -52.01
N LYS A 161 -35.20 -37.71 -52.17
CA LYS A 161 -34.80 -38.93 -52.87
C LYS A 161 -35.27 -40.22 -52.16
N PHE A 162 -35.21 -40.26 -50.83
CA PHE A 162 -35.77 -41.37 -50.06
C PHE A 162 -37.29 -41.47 -50.23
N ALA A 163 -38.03 -40.37 -50.08
CA ALA A 163 -39.48 -40.36 -50.25
C ALA A 163 -39.92 -40.80 -51.66
N LEU A 164 -39.17 -40.42 -52.71
CA LEU A 164 -39.41 -40.88 -54.08
C LEU A 164 -39.19 -42.39 -54.22
N MET A 165 -38.11 -42.92 -53.64
CA MET A 165 -37.78 -44.36 -53.68
C MET A 165 -38.80 -45.20 -52.88
N GLU A 166 -39.25 -44.71 -51.72
CA GLU A 166 -40.32 -45.34 -50.93
C GLU A 166 -41.65 -45.37 -51.71
N ALA A 167 -42.01 -44.28 -52.38
CA ALA A 167 -43.19 -44.23 -53.23
C ALA A 167 -43.09 -45.18 -54.44
N GLU A 168 -41.91 -45.33 -55.05
CA GLU A 168 -41.71 -46.27 -56.16
C GLU A 168 -41.77 -47.73 -55.69
N LEU A 169 -41.23 -48.04 -54.50
CA LEU A 169 -41.35 -49.35 -53.87
C LEU A 169 -42.80 -49.69 -53.53
N ALA A 170 -43.54 -48.78 -52.88
CA ALA A 170 -44.96 -48.96 -52.59
C ALA A 170 -45.80 -49.19 -53.86
N ARG A 171 -45.49 -48.45 -54.95
CA ARG A 171 -46.13 -48.66 -56.26
C ARG A 171 -45.86 -50.05 -56.82
N LYS A 172 -44.60 -50.53 -56.74
CA LYS A 172 -44.21 -51.89 -57.20
C LYS A 172 -44.80 -52.99 -56.32
N GLU A 173 -44.94 -52.77 -55.01
CA GLU A 173 -45.62 -53.71 -54.12
C GLU A 173 -47.10 -53.84 -54.50
N GLU A 174 -47.80 -52.74 -54.76
CA GLU A 174 -49.21 -52.79 -55.16
C GLU A 174 -49.41 -53.42 -56.54
N GLU A 175 -48.56 -53.07 -57.51
CA GLU A 175 -48.50 -53.71 -58.83
C GLU A 175 -48.26 -55.23 -58.72
N ASN A 176 -47.38 -55.66 -57.79
CA ASN A 176 -47.14 -57.08 -57.53
C ASN A 176 -48.30 -57.77 -56.79
N LYS A 177 -48.99 -57.09 -55.87
CA LYS A 177 -50.21 -57.60 -55.20
C LYS A 177 -51.34 -57.80 -56.20
N GLU A 178 -51.58 -56.84 -57.09
CA GLU A 178 -52.59 -56.95 -58.15
C GLU A 178 -52.24 -58.10 -59.11
N ASN A 179 -50.98 -58.21 -59.54
CA ASN A 179 -50.52 -59.31 -60.38
C ASN A 179 -50.69 -60.68 -59.69
N LEU A 180 -50.33 -60.80 -58.40
CA LEU A 180 -50.53 -62.02 -57.61
C LEU A 180 -52.02 -62.37 -57.51
N TYR A 181 -52.87 -61.42 -57.12
CA TYR A 181 -54.32 -61.62 -57.02
C TYR A 181 -54.94 -62.05 -58.36
N ASN A 182 -54.52 -61.45 -59.48
CA ASN A 182 -54.99 -61.83 -60.81
C ASN A 182 -54.52 -63.24 -61.22
N LEU A 183 -53.29 -63.62 -60.86
CA LEU A 183 -52.76 -64.98 -61.07
C LEU A 183 -53.48 -66.03 -60.20
N GLU A 184 -53.68 -65.74 -58.91
CA GLU A 184 -54.42 -66.60 -57.97
C GLU A 184 -55.88 -66.79 -58.41
N LYS A 185 -56.57 -65.69 -58.74
CA LYS A 185 -57.93 -65.71 -59.28
C LYS A 185 -58.05 -66.57 -60.53
N LYS A 186 -57.10 -66.43 -61.47
CA LYS A 186 -57.02 -67.28 -62.66
C LYS A 186 -56.77 -68.74 -62.30
N ALA A 187 -55.80 -69.02 -61.44
CA ALA A 187 -55.48 -70.37 -61.00
C ALA A 187 -56.63 -71.06 -60.26
N VAL A 188 -57.42 -70.34 -59.45
CA VAL A 188 -58.64 -70.84 -58.81
C VAL A 188 -59.71 -71.17 -59.84
N ILE A 189 -59.96 -70.29 -60.81
CA ILE A 189 -60.93 -70.52 -61.91
C ILE A 189 -60.51 -71.74 -62.75
N ASP A 190 -59.24 -71.85 -63.12
CA ASP A 190 -58.71 -72.99 -63.88
C ASP A 190 -58.74 -74.30 -63.07
N LYS A 191 -58.41 -74.24 -61.78
CA LYS A 191 -58.49 -75.40 -60.87
C LYS A 191 -59.94 -75.87 -60.68
N ASP A 192 -60.91 -74.96 -60.56
CA ASP A 192 -62.32 -75.32 -60.44
C ASP A 192 -62.95 -75.78 -61.76
N ARG A 193 -62.50 -75.26 -62.90
CA ARG A 193 -62.80 -75.81 -64.24
C ARG A 193 -62.31 -77.26 -64.34
N LEU A 194 -61.04 -77.51 -64.00
CA LEU A 194 -60.44 -78.84 -64.06
C LEU A 194 -61.05 -79.81 -63.03
N LYS A 195 -61.39 -79.35 -61.82
CA LYS A 195 -62.17 -80.12 -60.84
C LYS A 195 -63.52 -80.54 -61.42
N LYS A 196 -64.27 -79.64 -62.06
CA LYS A 196 -65.59 -79.96 -62.64
C LYS A 196 -65.46 -81.01 -63.73
N GLU A 197 -64.48 -80.87 -64.62
CA GLU A 197 -64.16 -81.84 -65.66
C GLU A 197 -63.75 -83.22 -65.08
N MET A 198 -62.87 -83.21 -64.06
CA MET A 198 -62.46 -84.41 -63.34
C MET A 198 -63.63 -85.08 -62.62
N ILE A 199 -64.46 -84.33 -61.90
CA ILE A 199 -65.63 -84.83 -61.17
C ILE A 199 -66.67 -85.41 -62.14
N LEU A 200 -66.86 -84.82 -63.32
CA LEU A 200 -67.71 -85.40 -64.36
C LEU A 200 -67.16 -86.73 -64.87
N ARG A 201 -65.87 -86.81 -65.25
CA ARG A 201 -65.23 -88.07 -65.66
C ARG A 201 -65.25 -89.13 -64.55
N VAL A 202 -64.92 -88.75 -63.32
CA VAL A 202 -64.89 -89.65 -62.15
C VAL A 202 -66.28 -90.11 -61.78
N ASN A 203 -67.31 -89.26 -61.83
CA ASN A 203 -68.70 -89.70 -61.61
C ASN A 203 -69.19 -90.63 -62.71
N GLN A 204 -68.80 -90.41 -63.97
CA GLN A 204 -69.11 -91.30 -65.09
C GLN A 204 -68.43 -92.67 -64.91
N VAL A 205 -67.11 -92.69 -64.68
CA VAL A 205 -66.34 -93.91 -64.40
C VAL A 205 -66.85 -94.61 -63.14
N ALA A 206 -67.16 -93.89 -62.07
CA ALA A 206 -67.68 -94.45 -60.82
C ALA A 206 -69.14 -94.92 -60.94
N ALA A 207 -69.95 -94.36 -61.84
CA ALA A 207 -71.28 -94.88 -62.15
C ALA A 207 -71.16 -96.24 -62.84
N GLU A 208 -70.30 -96.37 -63.85
CA GLU A 208 -70.03 -97.68 -64.49
C GLU A 208 -69.38 -98.68 -63.53
N PHE A 209 -68.36 -98.26 -62.76
CA PHE A 209 -67.76 -99.12 -61.73
C PHE A 209 -68.76 -99.54 -60.66
N ARG A 210 -69.69 -98.68 -60.20
CA ARG A 210 -70.74 -99.07 -59.25
C ARG A 210 -71.75 -100.03 -59.89
N LYS A 211 -72.14 -99.84 -61.15
CA LYS A 211 -73.03 -100.77 -61.89
C LYS A 211 -72.41 -102.17 -62.01
N VAL A 212 -71.12 -102.24 -62.37
CA VAL A 212 -70.39 -103.51 -62.56
C VAL A 212 -70.06 -104.14 -61.19
N SER A 213 -69.44 -103.39 -60.28
CA SER A 213 -68.99 -103.88 -58.98
C SER A 213 -70.14 -104.31 -58.07
N ASN A 214 -71.26 -103.60 -58.01
CA ASN A 214 -72.38 -104.03 -57.17
C ASN A 214 -73.05 -105.33 -57.67
N LYS A 215 -72.96 -105.62 -58.98
CA LYS A 215 -73.39 -106.90 -59.58
C LYS A 215 -72.42 -108.06 -59.31
N GLN A 216 -71.14 -107.78 -59.04
CA GLN A 216 -70.09 -108.80 -58.98
C GLN A 216 -69.48 -109.00 -57.57
N MET A 217 -69.62 -108.05 -56.65
CA MET A 217 -69.04 -108.17 -55.31
C MET A 217 -69.86 -109.05 -54.36
N ALA A 218 -69.24 -110.14 -53.92
CA ALA A 218 -69.64 -110.92 -52.75
C ALA A 218 -69.66 -110.05 -51.47
N GLU A 219 -70.42 -110.48 -50.46
CA GLU A 219 -70.63 -109.67 -49.24
C GLU A 219 -69.35 -109.47 -48.41
N THR A 220 -68.48 -110.48 -48.34
CA THR A 220 -67.20 -110.42 -47.62
C THR A 220 -66.37 -109.21 -48.05
N THR A 221 -66.25 -108.94 -49.35
CA THR A 221 -65.51 -107.78 -49.88
C THR A 221 -66.18 -106.45 -49.47
N LYS A 222 -67.52 -106.41 -49.45
CA LYS A 222 -68.30 -105.25 -48.97
C LYS A 222 -68.17 -105.04 -47.46
N ARG A 223 -67.74 -106.04 -46.69
CA ARG A 223 -67.38 -105.92 -45.27
C ARG A 223 -65.95 -105.37 -45.11
N THR A 224 -64.95 -105.95 -45.77
CA THR A 224 -63.56 -105.47 -45.71
C THR A 224 -63.42 -104.01 -46.19
N ILE A 225 -64.21 -103.57 -47.17
CA ILE A 225 -64.25 -102.16 -47.59
C ILE A 225 -64.78 -101.25 -46.45
N ARG A 226 -65.81 -101.67 -45.71
CA ARG A 226 -66.33 -100.90 -44.57
C ARG A 226 -65.35 -100.84 -43.40
N GLU A 227 -64.65 -101.95 -43.15
CA GLU A 227 -63.57 -102.03 -42.13
C GLU A 227 -62.40 -101.11 -42.53
N ASN A 228 -61.93 -101.15 -43.78
CA ASN A 228 -60.90 -100.24 -44.30
C ASN A 228 -61.32 -98.76 -44.25
N VAL A 229 -62.58 -98.43 -44.55
CA VAL A 229 -63.10 -97.05 -44.40
C VAL A 229 -63.07 -96.60 -42.93
N SER A 230 -63.37 -97.50 -41.99
CA SER A 230 -63.27 -97.22 -40.55
C SER A 230 -61.82 -96.97 -40.12
N ILE A 231 -60.88 -97.80 -40.58
CA ILE A 231 -59.44 -97.63 -40.33
C ILE A 231 -58.93 -96.31 -40.92
N THR A 232 -59.30 -95.97 -42.15
CA THR A 232 -58.95 -94.69 -42.78
C THR A 232 -59.50 -93.49 -41.99
N ALA A 233 -60.71 -93.58 -41.44
CA ALA A 233 -61.28 -92.55 -40.58
C ALA A 233 -60.57 -92.42 -39.21
N GLN A 234 -59.94 -93.48 -38.71
CA GLN A 234 -59.08 -93.43 -37.52
C GLN A 234 -57.70 -92.84 -37.85
N LEU A 235 -57.11 -93.22 -38.98
CA LEU A 235 -55.85 -92.63 -39.48
C LEU A 235 -55.97 -91.13 -39.73
N ALA A 236 -57.10 -90.66 -40.26
CA ALA A 236 -57.39 -89.24 -40.40
C ALA A 236 -57.31 -88.51 -39.04
N LYS A 237 -58.01 -88.99 -38.01
CA LYS A 237 -57.98 -88.40 -36.66
C LYS A 237 -56.58 -88.39 -36.03
N MET A 238 -55.77 -89.42 -36.29
CA MET A 238 -54.37 -89.47 -35.84
C MET A 238 -53.50 -88.46 -36.60
N SER A 239 -53.77 -88.23 -37.88
CA SER A 239 -53.13 -87.17 -38.68
C SER A 239 -53.53 -85.78 -38.17
N ASP A 240 -54.81 -85.54 -37.90
CA ASP A 240 -55.32 -84.27 -37.37
C ASP A 240 -54.65 -83.93 -36.03
N LYS A 241 -54.60 -84.89 -35.08
CA LYS A 241 -53.89 -84.73 -33.80
C LYS A 241 -52.38 -84.53 -33.97
N THR A 242 -51.78 -85.08 -35.02
CA THR A 242 -50.36 -84.84 -35.35
C THR A 242 -50.14 -83.40 -35.85
N ILE A 243 -51.05 -82.87 -36.67
CA ILE A 243 -51.01 -81.48 -37.14
C ILE A 243 -51.19 -80.50 -35.97
N GLU A 244 -52.11 -80.77 -35.04
CA GLU A 244 -52.27 -79.97 -33.81
C GLU A 244 -50.97 -79.91 -32.99
N MET A 245 -50.27 -81.05 -32.81
CA MET A 245 -49.00 -81.08 -32.08
C MET A 245 -47.86 -80.34 -32.81
N ILE A 246 -47.87 -80.31 -34.14
CA ILE A 246 -46.92 -79.50 -34.92
C ILE A 246 -47.20 -78.01 -34.71
N GLN A 247 -48.47 -77.59 -34.78
CA GLN A 247 -48.87 -76.19 -34.55
C GLN A 247 -48.53 -75.71 -33.13
N GLU A 248 -48.75 -76.53 -32.11
CA GLU A 248 -48.36 -76.23 -30.73
C GLU A 248 -46.84 -76.08 -30.58
N ASN A 249 -46.06 -76.91 -31.28
CA ASN A 249 -44.60 -76.86 -31.28
C ASN A 249 -44.06 -75.61 -32.02
N ASP A 250 -44.63 -75.27 -33.17
CA ASP A 250 -44.32 -74.04 -33.91
C ASP A 250 -44.64 -72.79 -33.05
N GLU A 251 -45.80 -72.77 -32.39
CA GLU A 251 -46.14 -71.72 -31.42
C GLU A 251 -45.14 -71.62 -30.27
N LEU A 252 -44.68 -72.75 -29.72
CA LEU A 252 -43.67 -72.78 -28.65
C LEU A 252 -42.30 -72.29 -29.15
N HIS A 253 -41.90 -72.65 -30.36
CA HIS A 253 -40.70 -72.12 -31.02
C HIS A 253 -40.78 -70.58 -31.19
N ASP A 254 -41.93 -70.06 -31.60
CA ASP A 254 -42.14 -68.63 -31.81
C ASP A 254 -42.22 -67.85 -30.48
N LYS A 255 -42.78 -68.47 -29.41
CA LYS A 255 -42.72 -67.95 -28.03
C LYS A 255 -41.27 -67.90 -27.52
N VAL A 256 -40.48 -68.96 -27.72
CA VAL A 256 -39.04 -69.00 -27.38
C VAL A 256 -38.24 -67.96 -28.16
N LYS A 257 -38.53 -67.74 -29.45
CA LYS A 257 -37.90 -66.72 -30.28
C LYS A 257 -38.15 -65.30 -29.75
N LYS A 258 -39.41 -64.99 -29.40
CA LYS A 258 -39.80 -63.69 -28.80
C LYS A 258 -39.12 -63.46 -27.45
N LEU A 259 -39.06 -64.49 -26.58
CA LEU A 259 -38.37 -64.41 -25.30
C LEU A 259 -36.85 -64.18 -25.45
N LYS A 260 -36.19 -64.84 -26.41
CA LYS A 260 -34.76 -64.60 -26.71
C LYS A 260 -34.50 -63.15 -27.14
N GLN A 261 -35.35 -62.58 -27.99
CA GLN A 261 -35.24 -61.18 -28.41
C GLN A 261 -35.45 -60.20 -27.24
N GLN A 262 -36.34 -60.51 -26.30
CA GLN A 262 -36.52 -59.71 -25.08
C GLN A 262 -35.30 -59.78 -24.16
N VAL A 263 -34.69 -60.95 -23.98
CA VAL A 263 -33.45 -61.11 -23.20
C VAL A 263 -32.31 -60.32 -23.83
N GLU A 264 -32.07 -60.44 -25.13
CA GLU A 264 -31.02 -59.70 -25.85
C GLU A 264 -31.19 -58.17 -25.72
N MET A 265 -32.42 -57.67 -25.80
CA MET A 265 -32.74 -56.26 -25.60
C MET A 265 -32.46 -55.79 -24.16
N LEU A 266 -32.78 -56.63 -23.16
CA LEU A 266 -32.52 -56.34 -21.74
C LEU A 266 -31.00 -56.35 -21.45
N GLU A 267 -30.27 -57.34 -21.94
CA GLU A 267 -28.80 -57.42 -21.84
C GLU A 267 -28.11 -56.23 -22.53
N PHE A 268 -28.64 -55.75 -23.66
CA PHE A 268 -28.14 -54.52 -24.30
C PHE A 268 -28.39 -53.29 -23.42
N ASN A 269 -29.60 -53.14 -22.87
CA ASN A 269 -29.95 -52.04 -21.98
C ASN A 269 -29.11 -52.05 -20.70
N GLU A 270 -28.88 -53.22 -20.09
CA GLU A 270 -28.01 -53.36 -18.92
C GLU A 270 -26.57 -52.92 -19.23
N ARG A 271 -26.01 -53.34 -20.38
CA ARG A 271 -24.67 -52.92 -20.82
C ARG A 271 -24.59 -51.39 -21.02
N GLU A 272 -25.59 -50.77 -21.62
CA GLU A 272 -25.64 -49.31 -21.79
C GLU A 272 -25.82 -48.57 -20.46
N MET A 273 -26.65 -49.08 -19.55
CA MET A 273 -26.81 -48.52 -18.21
C MET A 273 -25.54 -48.70 -17.37
N GLY A 274 -24.80 -49.81 -17.53
CA GLY A 274 -23.49 -50.03 -16.94
C GLY A 274 -22.45 -49.01 -17.40
N LYS A 275 -22.38 -48.74 -18.71
CA LYS A 275 -21.51 -47.67 -19.27
C LYS A 275 -21.88 -46.29 -18.71
N LYS A 276 -23.17 -45.95 -18.70
CA LYS A 276 -23.67 -44.67 -18.15
C LYS A 276 -23.37 -44.54 -16.66
N ASN A 277 -23.55 -45.60 -15.87
CA ASN A 277 -23.22 -45.63 -14.46
C ASN A 277 -21.70 -45.46 -14.22
N GLN A 278 -20.85 -46.12 -15.03
CA GLN A 278 -19.39 -45.96 -14.95
C GLN A 278 -18.96 -44.52 -15.34
N SER A 279 -19.62 -43.91 -16.33
CA SER A 279 -19.44 -42.49 -16.67
C SER A 279 -19.81 -41.58 -15.50
N ASN A 280 -20.99 -41.77 -14.92
CA ASN A 280 -21.46 -41.01 -13.77
C ASN A 280 -20.54 -41.17 -12.55
N LEU A 281 -20.03 -42.38 -12.30
CA LEU A 281 -19.06 -42.64 -11.22
C LEU A 281 -17.75 -41.87 -11.42
N LYS A 282 -17.24 -41.76 -12.66
CA LYS A 282 -16.07 -40.93 -12.98
C LYS A 282 -16.34 -39.44 -12.74
N ILE A 283 -17.52 -38.95 -13.10
CA ILE A 283 -17.94 -37.55 -12.87
C ILE A 283 -18.09 -37.28 -11.37
N ILE A 284 -18.74 -38.18 -10.62
CA ILE A 284 -18.88 -38.10 -9.16
C ILE A 284 -17.50 -38.07 -8.50
N LYS A 285 -16.56 -38.94 -8.91
CA LYS A 285 -15.19 -38.90 -8.40
C LYS A 285 -14.53 -37.56 -8.70
N LEU A 286 -14.52 -37.09 -9.94
CA LEU A 286 -13.89 -35.82 -10.32
C LEU A 286 -14.49 -34.62 -9.56
N MET A 287 -15.81 -34.63 -9.32
CA MET A 287 -16.48 -33.64 -8.46
C MET A 287 -16.07 -33.77 -6.99
N THR A 288 -15.89 -34.99 -6.46
CA THR A 288 -15.42 -35.24 -5.09
C THR A 288 -13.98 -34.76 -4.89
N ASP A 289 -13.08 -35.12 -5.82
CA ASP A 289 -11.68 -34.69 -5.83
C ASP A 289 -11.59 -33.15 -5.92
N LYS A 290 -12.49 -32.51 -6.69
CA LYS A 290 -12.60 -31.04 -6.77
C LYS A 290 -13.13 -30.42 -5.47
N CYS A 291 -14.14 -30.99 -4.83
CA CYS A 291 -14.63 -30.51 -3.54
C CYS A 291 -13.54 -30.58 -2.46
N GLN A 292 -12.80 -31.69 -2.37
CA GLN A 292 -11.66 -31.81 -1.45
C GLN A 292 -10.57 -30.77 -1.74
N SER A 293 -10.29 -30.50 -3.01
CA SER A 293 -9.36 -29.43 -3.41
C SER A 293 -9.86 -28.04 -3.00
N GLN A 294 -11.17 -27.79 -3.03
CA GLN A 294 -11.76 -26.52 -2.57
C GLN A 294 -11.79 -26.42 -1.04
N GLU A 295 -12.04 -27.51 -0.32
CA GLU A 295 -11.96 -27.60 1.15
C GLU A 295 -10.54 -27.30 1.65
N ALA A 296 -9.50 -27.80 0.97
CA ALA A 296 -8.10 -27.47 1.28
C ALA A 296 -7.80 -25.97 1.11
N VAL A 297 -8.24 -25.36 0.00
CA VAL A 297 -8.07 -23.92 -0.25
C VAL A 297 -8.84 -23.07 0.77
N ILE A 298 -10.03 -23.50 1.21
CA ILE A 298 -10.78 -22.82 2.30
C ILE A 298 -9.98 -22.87 3.60
N ALA A 299 -9.41 -24.02 3.97
CA ALA A 299 -8.56 -24.14 5.17
C ALA A 299 -7.29 -23.27 5.12
N GLU A 300 -6.71 -23.06 3.93
CA GLU A 300 -5.60 -22.09 3.74
C GLU A 300 -6.07 -20.64 3.96
N PHE A 301 -7.26 -20.26 3.46
CA PHE A 301 -7.83 -18.94 3.73
C PHE A 301 -8.20 -18.75 5.21
N GLU A 302 -8.81 -19.73 5.87
CA GLU A 302 -9.10 -19.70 7.31
C GLU A 302 -7.80 -19.52 8.12
N LYS A 303 -6.72 -20.23 7.77
CA LYS A 303 -5.41 -20.04 8.40
C LYS A 303 -4.88 -18.61 8.18
N ARG A 304 -5.04 -18.06 6.97
CA ARG A 304 -4.61 -16.70 6.63
C ARG A 304 -5.41 -15.62 7.37
N GLU A 305 -6.71 -15.83 7.56
CA GLU A 305 -7.58 -14.96 8.36
C GLU A 305 -7.19 -14.97 9.84
N ASN A 306 -6.88 -16.15 10.40
CA ASN A 306 -6.35 -16.26 11.77
C ASN A 306 -4.97 -15.57 11.94
N GLU A 307 -4.08 -15.63 10.95
CA GLU A 307 -2.81 -14.89 10.95
C GLU A 307 -3.02 -13.36 10.93
N LEU A 308 -3.99 -12.87 10.14
CA LEU A 308 -4.33 -11.45 10.10
C LEU A 308 -4.96 -10.97 11.41
N MET A 309 -5.88 -11.74 11.99
CA MET A 309 -6.50 -11.43 13.28
C MET A 309 -5.47 -11.34 14.43
N GLN A 310 -4.42 -12.18 14.39
CA GLN A 310 -3.31 -12.10 15.33
C GLN A 310 -2.51 -10.80 15.14
N LEU A 311 -2.16 -10.46 13.89
CA LEU A 311 -1.44 -9.22 13.57
C LEU A 311 -2.23 -7.95 13.93
N ASP A 312 -3.54 -7.92 13.70
CA ASP A 312 -4.40 -6.79 14.11
C ASP A 312 -4.41 -6.64 15.64
N SER A 313 -4.43 -7.75 16.39
CA SER A 313 -4.34 -7.71 17.87
C SER A 313 -2.98 -7.22 18.37
N GLU A 314 -1.88 -7.56 17.69
CA GLU A 314 -0.54 -7.05 17.98
C GLU A 314 -0.44 -5.55 17.66
N ILE A 315 -1.00 -5.13 16.52
CA ILE A 315 -1.09 -3.72 16.12
C ILE A 315 -1.86 -2.89 17.16
N ASP A 316 -2.98 -3.38 17.68
CA ASP A 316 -3.75 -2.66 18.71
C ASP A 316 -3.03 -2.59 20.07
N ILE A 317 -2.28 -3.63 20.45
CA ILE A 317 -1.38 -3.58 21.63
C ILE A 317 -0.28 -2.54 21.41
N LEU A 318 0.34 -2.50 20.23
CA LEU A 318 1.39 -1.52 19.88
C LEU A 318 0.85 -0.08 19.81
N LYS A 319 -0.41 0.14 19.40
CA LYS A 319 -1.10 1.44 19.49
C LYS A 319 -1.24 1.87 20.95
N GLN A 320 -1.79 1.02 21.81
CA GLN A 320 -1.98 1.31 23.24
C GLN A 320 -0.64 1.63 23.94
N GLN A 321 0.42 0.88 23.61
CA GLN A 321 1.77 1.19 24.09
C GLN A 321 2.25 2.56 23.61
N ASN A 322 2.10 2.88 22.32
CA ASN A 322 2.45 4.21 21.78
C ASN A 322 1.65 5.36 22.44
N GLU A 323 0.36 5.16 22.71
CA GLU A 323 -0.46 6.16 23.39
C GLU A 323 -0.03 6.35 24.85
N SER A 324 0.31 5.27 25.57
CA SER A 324 0.84 5.37 26.94
C SER A 324 2.18 6.11 27.00
N LEU A 325 3.12 5.81 26.08
CA LEU A 325 4.42 6.48 25.99
C LEU A 325 4.29 7.95 25.57
N ARG A 326 3.33 8.29 24.70
CA ARG A 326 3.00 9.69 24.35
C ARG A 326 2.42 10.45 25.53
N HIS A 327 1.59 9.81 26.35
CA HIS A 327 1.04 10.42 27.56
C HIS A 327 2.14 10.66 28.61
N GLU A 328 3.00 9.67 28.87
CA GLU A 328 4.15 9.80 29.77
C GLU A 328 5.12 10.90 29.31
N LEU A 329 5.46 10.94 28.02
CA LEU A 329 6.31 12.00 27.45
C LEU A 329 5.66 13.38 27.55
N GLY A 330 4.32 13.47 27.40
CA GLY A 330 3.57 14.71 27.63
C GLY A 330 3.63 15.17 29.09
N MET A 331 3.44 14.27 30.05
CA MET A 331 3.57 14.55 31.49
C MET A 331 5.00 15.00 31.85
N MET A 332 6.02 14.33 31.30
CA MET A 332 7.42 14.72 31.52
C MET A 332 7.76 16.07 30.88
N SER A 333 7.20 16.38 29.69
CA SER A 333 7.33 17.70 29.07
C SER A 333 6.69 18.79 29.92
N GLN A 334 5.51 18.54 30.50
CA GLN A 334 4.84 19.50 31.38
C GLN A 334 5.60 19.72 32.69
N ASN A 335 6.16 18.65 33.27
CA ASN A 335 7.03 18.74 34.45
C ASN A 335 8.31 19.54 34.17
N ASN A 336 8.91 19.37 32.99
CA ASN A 336 10.10 20.14 32.59
C ASN A 336 9.76 21.63 32.42
N ALA A 337 8.64 21.97 31.77
CA ALA A 337 8.20 23.37 31.63
C ALA A 337 7.97 24.04 32.99
N LEU A 338 7.32 23.34 33.94
CA LEU A 338 7.17 23.84 35.32
C LEU A 338 8.53 24.01 36.04
N LEU A 339 9.51 23.14 35.77
CA LEU A 339 10.87 23.32 36.28
C LEU A 339 11.54 24.56 35.68
N GLU A 340 11.42 24.78 34.37
CA GLU A 340 11.95 25.96 33.68
C GLU A 340 11.33 27.26 34.20
N ASP A 341 10.01 27.31 34.38
CA ASP A 341 9.30 28.44 35.02
C ASP A 341 9.85 28.74 36.43
N THR A 342 10.07 27.71 37.26
CA THR A 342 10.65 27.91 38.60
C THR A 342 12.11 28.34 38.57
N LEU A 343 12.89 27.88 37.59
CA LEU A 343 14.29 28.29 37.42
C LEU A 343 14.39 29.75 36.97
N ASP A 344 13.55 30.21 36.04
CA ASP A 344 13.55 31.61 35.60
C ASP A 344 12.93 32.56 36.65
N SER A 345 11.95 32.10 37.43
CA SER A 345 11.48 32.81 38.64
C SER A 345 12.63 33.02 39.65
N LEU A 346 13.37 31.95 39.98
CA LEU A 346 14.51 32.01 40.89
C LEU A 346 15.68 32.84 40.33
N ARG A 347 15.92 32.81 39.02
CA ARG A 347 16.91 33.68 38.35
C ARG A 347 16.53 35.16 38.46
N SER A 348 15.24 35.48 38.36
CA SER A 348 14.73 36.84 38.56
C SER A 348 14.95 37.32 40.00
N GLU A 349 14.64 36.49 40.99
CA GLU A 349 14.88 36.77 42.42
C GLU A 349 16.38 36.98 42.71
N VAL A 350 17.25 36.09 42.21
CA VAL A 350 18.72 36.24 42.30
C VAL A 350 19.20 37.52 41.60
N HIS A 351 18.58 37.93 40.48
CA HIS A 351 18.92 39.18 39.82
C HIS A 351 18.51 40.41 40.66
N THR A 352 17.35 40.38 41.33
CA THR A 352 16.94 41.45 42.25
C THR A 352 17.86 41.54 43.47
N GLU A 353 18.25 40.41 44.06
CA GLU A 353 19.20 40.36 45.18
C GLU A 353 20.59 40.89 44.78
N VAL A 354 21.09 40.53 43.60
CA VAL A 354 22.35 41.07 43.06
C VAL A 354 22.27 42.59 42.86
N ASN A 355 21.12 43.12 42.43
CA ASN A 355 20.95 44.57 42.25
C ASN A 355 20.75 45.32 43.58
N LEU A 356 20.05 44.74 44.56
CA LEU A 356 19.98 45.23 45.94
C LEU A 356 21.37 45.28 46.56
N ARG A 357 22.16 44.21 46.43
CA ARG A 357 23.54 44.14 46.91
C ARG A 357 24.45 45.19 46.27
N LYS A 358 24.29 45.48 44.97
CA LYS A 358 25.00 46.60 44.31
C LYS A 358 24.62 47.95 44.91
N LYS A 359 23.33 48.24 45.12
CA LYS A 359 22.87 49.49 45.76
C LYS A 359 23.47 49.65 47.16
N ILE A 360 23.42 48.60 47.98
CA ILE A 360 24.01 48.60 49.33
C ILE A 360 25.54 48.83 49.25
N GLN A 361 26.23 48.19 48.31
CA GLN A 361 27.67 48.40 48.11
C GLN A 361 28.00 49.83 47.64
N GLN A 362 27.13 50.47 46.85
CA GLN A 362 27.27 51.87 46.47
C GLN A 362 27.09 52.80 47.67
N VAL A 363 26.03 52.64 48.47
CA VAL A 363 25.80 53.44 49.69
C VAL A 363 26.97 53.28 50.69
N LEU A 364 27.53 52.07 50.82
CA LEU A 364 28.70 51.83 51.66
C LEU A 364 29.99 52.49 51.12
N ALA A 365 30.13 52.63 49.80
CA ALA A 365 31.23 53.37 49.20
C ALA A 365 31.06 54.89 49.39
N GLU A 366 29.87 55.43 49.12
CA GLU A 366 29.53 56.83 49.36
C GLU A 366 29.72 57.21 50.84
N ALA A 367 29.33 56.34 51.77
CA ALA A 367 29.59 56.50 53.21
C ALA A 367 31.08 56.50 53.55
N ALA A 368 31.88 55.62 52.92
CA ALA A 368 33.31 55.53 53.17
C ALA A 368 34.06 56.76 52.63
N ASP A 369 33.71 57.26 51.44
CA ASP A 369 34.31 58.49 50.89
C ASP A 369 33.83 59.75 51.64
N ALA A 370 32.58 59.83 52.11
CA ALA A 370 32.12 60.92 52.97
C ALA A 370 32.85 60.97 54.33
N ILE A 371 33.11 59.81 54.96
CA ILE A 371 33.93 59.72 56.18
C ILE A 371 35.37 60.17 55.90
N LYS A 372 35.90 59.86 54.71
CA LYS A 372 37.27 60.20 54.28
C LYS A 372 37.43 61.69 53.99
N GLU A 373 36.46 62.37 53.39
CA GLU A 373 36.44 63.84 53.28
C GLU A 373 36.54 64.49 54.67
N VAL A 374 35.67 64.09 55.61
CA VAL A 374 35.61 64.64 56.98
C VAL A 374 36.87 64.33 57.82
N LEU A 375 37.69 63.35 57.39
CA LEU A 375 39.01 63.09 57.99
C LEU A 375 40.12 63.96 57.38
N ILE A 376 40.09 64.23 56.07
CA ILE A 376 41.05 65.09 55.38
C ILE A 376 40.91 66.55 55.86
N GLU A 377 39.68 67.06 55.99
CA GLU A 377 39.42 68.41 56.52
C GLU A 377 39.94 68.59 57.97
N LYS A 378 40.18 67.50 58.71
CA LYS A 378 40.76 67.52 60.07
C LYS A 378 42.28 67.49 60.10
N GLU A 379 42.94 67.24 58.96
CA GLU A 379 44.37 67.42 58.81
C GLU A 379 44.68 68.86 58.36
N ASP A 380 43.96 69.39 57.36
CA ASP A 380 44.10 70.79 56.90
C ASP A 380 43.88 71.84 58.01
N ASN A 381 42.97 71.57 58.96
CA ASN A 381 42.73 72.47 60.09
C ASN A 381 43.81 72.41 61.18
N LYS A 382 44.63 71.35 61.26
CA LYS A 382 45.79 71.32 62.18
C LYS A 382 46.93 72.20 61.70
N ASP A 383 47.21 72.20 60.40
CA ASP A 383 48.32 72.96 59.81
C ASP A 383 48.10 74.48 59.89
N ARG A 384 46.86 74.95 60.03
CA ARG A 384 46.55 76.36 60.33
C ARG A 384 46.96 76.77 61.74
N LEU A 385 46.82 75.89 62.74
CA LEU A 385 47.08 76.23 64.14
C LEU A 385 48.57 76.31 64.48
N ILE A 386 49.42 75.56 63.77
CA ILE A 386 50.86 75.46 64.04
C ILE A 386 51.64 76.72 63.62
N LYS A 387 51.08 77.58 62.76
CA LYS A 387 51.81 78.69 62.14
C LYS A 387 51.89 79.98 62.98
N CYS A 388 51.10 80.13 64.04
CA CYS A 388 50.97 81.39 64.79
C CYS A 388 51.85 81.53 66.04
N ILE A 389 52.66 80.52 66.39
CA ILE A 389 53.38 80.47 67.68
C ILE A 389 54.87 80.92 67.58
N ASN A 390 55.47 80.91 66.38
CA ASN A 390 56.93 81.05 66.20
C ASN A 390 57.36 82.31 65.41
N SER A 391 56.87 83.49 65.80
CA SER A 391 57.45 84.78 65.40
C SER A 391 57.28 85.84 66.49
N THR A 392 57.91 85.59 67.64
CA THR A 392 58.03 86.51 68.78
C THR A 392 58.93 87.72 68.49
N GLN A 393 58.87 88.73 69.38
CA GLN A 393 59.85 89.81 69.64
C GLN A 393 59.59 91.18 68.95
N THR A 394 59.63 92.25 69.78
CA THR A 394 59.68 93.71 69.44
C THR A 394 58.44 94.31 68.72
N ASP A 395 57.98 95.56 68.97
CA ASP A 395 58.44 96.61 69.91
C ASP A 395 57.36 97.70 70.16
N MET A 396 57.57 98.57 71.19
CA MET A 396 56.88 99.86 71.50
C MET A 396 55.38 99.77 71.90
N VAL A 397 54.79 100.42 72.93
CA VAL A 397 54.70 101.84 73.43
C VAL A 397 54.18 102.87 72.42
N ASP A 398 53.27 103.81 72.72
CA ASP A 398 52.49 104.17 73.94
C ASP A 398 51.11 104.74 73.51
N ASP A 399 50.10 104.73 74.39
CA ASP A 399 49.39 105.94 74.87
C ASP A 399 48.29 105.62 75.91
N VAL A 400 47.80 106.65 76.63
CA VAL A 400 47.09 106.55 77.93
C VAL A 400 45.66 107.12 77.88
N ASP A 401 44.66 106.38 78.42
CA ASP A 401 43.86 106.82 79.59
C ASP A 401 42.99 105.72 80.24
N GLU A 402 42.44 106.03 81.42
CA GLU A 402 41.52 105.24 82.27
C GLU A 402 40.21 104.83 81.53
N SER A 403 39.48 103.73 81.79
CA SER A 403 39.41 102.69 82.86
C SER A 403 38.76 101.39 82.27
N GLU A 404 38.31 100.30 82.93
CA GLU A 404 38.01 99.97 84.35
C GLU A 404 38.21 98.45 84.65
N GLU A 405 37.14 97.65 84.80
CA GLU A 405 37.12 96.27 85.37
C GLU A 405 36.08 95.34 84.65
N THR A 406 36.01 94.00 84.73
CA THR A 406 36.88 92.87 85.21
C THR A 406 36.36 91.50 84.63
N ASN A 407 37.11 90.40 84.84
CA ASN A 407 36.67 88.97 84.92
C ASN A 407 36.39 88.11 83.64
N THR A 408 37.48 87.60 83.04
CA THR A 408 37.91 86.17 82.92
C THR A 408 36.91 84.99 82.71
N SER A 409 37.35 83.98 81.92
CA SER A 409 36.87 82.57 81.73
C SER A 409 35.47 82.37 81.10
N ASP A 410 35.25 81.68 79.98
CA ASP A 410 35.77 80.39 79.48
C ASP A 410 35.84 80.34 77.93
N ASN A 411 36.87 79.72 77.34
CA ASN A 411 37.09 79.81 75.88
C ASN A 411 37.66 78.51 75.23
N ILE A 412 36.95 77.39 75.38
CA ILE A 412 37.29 76.08 74.78
C ILE A 412 36.10 75.43 74.03
N GLY A 413 34.87 75.94 74.20
CA GLY A 413 33.64 75.24 73.80
C GLY A 413 33.21 75.36 72.33
N THR A 414 33.78 76.27 71.53
CA THR A 414 33.21 76.68 70.23
C THR A 414 33.65 75.82 69.03
N ASP A 415 34.92 75.46 68.95
CA ASP A 415 35.50 74.82 67.74
C ASP A 415 35.00 73.37 67.53
N VAL A 416 34.61 72.70 68.62
CA VAL A 416 34.00 71.35 68.59
C VAL A 416 32.58 71.37 68.01
N VAL A 417 31.88 72.52 68.02
CA VAL A 417 30.49 72.63 67.55
C VAL A 417 30.44 72.61 66.02
N TYR A 418 31.23 73.44 65.34
CA TYR A 418 31.23 73.50 63.87
C TYR A 418 31.62 72.16 63.22
N GLY A 419 32.66 71.49 63.76
CA GLY A 419 33.08 70.15 63.31
C GLY A 419 32.07 69.03 63.62
N ARG A 420 31.08 69.29 64.48
CA ARG A 420 29.95 68.40 64.77
C ARG A 420 28.74 68.70 63.88
N GLU A 421 28.46 69.98 63.61
CA GLU A 421 27.36 70.41 62.75
C GLU A 421 27.59 70.02 61.29
N HIS A 422 28.79 70.23 60.74
CA HIS A 422 29.07 69.76 59.37
C HIS A 422 29.08 68.23 59.24
N MET A 423 29.52 67.52 60.29
CA MET A 423 29.41 66.05 60.34
C MET A 423 27.95 65.59 60.37
N LEU A 424 27.06 66.30 61.08
CA LEU A 424 25.62 66.05 61.09
C LEU A 424 24.98 66.35 59.73
N GLU A 425 25.36 67.44 59.07
CA GLU A 425 24.90 67.82 57.73
C GLU A 425 25.29 66.75 56.69
N LYS A 426 26.56 66.32 56.65
CA LYS A 426 27.02 65.22 55.80
C LYS A 426 26.33 63.89 56.14
N LEU A 427 26.06 63.60 57.41
CA LEU A 427 25.24 62.45 57.81
C LEU A 427 23.82 62.53 57.27
N LEU A 428 23.21 63.73 57.31
CA LEU A 428 21.83 63.96 56.87
C LEU A 428 21.71 63.72 55.36
N VAL A 429 22.66 64.24 54.57
CA VAL A 429 22.73 63.99 53.12
C VAL A 429 22.95 62.51 52.81
N LEU A 430 23.80 61.81 53.56
CA LEU A 430 24.01 60.36 53.41
C LEU A 430 22.77 59.54 53.79
N MET A 431 22.02 59.97 54.81
CA MET A 431 20.76 59.33 55.20
C MET A 431 19.65 59.59 54.17
N ASP A 432 19.59 60.78 53.58
CA ASP A 432 18.63 61.11 52.54
C ASP A 432 18.95 60.39 51.21
N SER A 433 20.23 60.25 50.82
CA SER A 433 20.60 59.44 49.65
C SER A 433 20.30 57.95 49.86
N ALA A 434 20.56 57.42 51.06
CA ALA A 434 20.21 56.05 51.43
C ALA A 434 18.69 55.81 51.43
N ALA A 435 17.90 56.76 51.99
CA ALA A 435 16.44 56.71 51.98
C ALA A 435 15.86 56.76 50.56
N ASN A 436 16.36 57.67 49.70
CA ASN A 436 15.98 57.75 48.29
C ASN A 436 16.34 56.47 47.48
N LEU A 437 17.37 55.72 47.91
CA LEU A 437 17.71 54.41 47.33
C LEU A 437 16.87 53.24 47.89
N GLY A 438 16.08 53.49 48.94
CA GLY A 438 15.20 52.53 49.63
C GLY A 438 15.89 51.77 50.78
N ILE A 439 16.98 52.31 51.34
CA ILE A 439 17.86 51.63 52.30
C ILE A 439 17.92 52.43 53.61
N GLY A 440 16.99 52.13 54.52
CA GLY A 440 16.88 52.78 55.84
C GLY A 440 15.51 53.44 56.07
N PRO A 441 15.20 53.86 57.31
CA PRO A 441 14.00 54.63 57.60
C PRO A 441 14.09 56.04 57.00
N ASN A 442 12.96 56.62 56.61
CA ASN A 442 12.94 58.01 56.12
C ASN A 442 13.34 58.98 57.25
N PRO A 443 13.97 60.13 56.95
CA PRO A 443 14.32 61.12 57.97
C PRO A 443 13.10 61.60 58.78
N ASP A 444 11.91 61.67 58.16
CA ASP A 444 10.63 61.97 58.81
C ASP A 444 10.15 60.93 59.84
N GLU A 445 10.78 59.75 59.90
CA GLU A 445 10.45 58.68 60.85
C GLU A 445 11.36 58.71 62.10
N LEU A 446 12.54 59.34 62.00
CA LEU A 446 13.50 59.49 63.11
C LEU A 446 13.02 60.53 64.15
N GLY A 447 12.14 60.08 65.04
CA GLY A 447 11.72 60.84 66.22
C GLY A 447 10.39 60.37 66.82
N LYS A 448 9.57 59.66 66.03
CA LYS A 448 8.24 59.19 66.41
C LYS A 448 8.32 57.95 67.32
N ARG A 449 8.76 58.14 68.57
CA ARG A 449 8.57 57.14 69.64
C ARG A 449 7.09 57.02 69.99
N GLN A 450 6.39 56.07 69.37
CA GLN A 450 5.11 55.59 69.87
C GLN A 450 4.98 54.08 69.67
N LEU A 451 4.19 53.44 70.55
CA LEU A 451 4.06 51.99 70.63
C LEU A 451 2.92 51.47 69.73
N SER A 452 2.93 50.16 69.50
CA SER A 452 2.01 49.36 68.68
C SER A 452 2.21 49.49 67.16
N SER A 453 2.03 48.43 66.36
CA SER A 453 1.62 47.06 66.70
C SER A 453 2.66 46.02 66.25
N VAL A 454 2.81 44.93 67.02
CA VAL A 454 3.73 43.84 66.68
C VAL A 454 3.06 42.88 65.70
N GLY A 455 3.18 43.17 64.42
CA GLY A 455 2.81 42.26 63.34
C GLY A 455 3.94 41.28 63.02
N THR A 456 4.01 40.15 63.73
CA THR A 456 5.03 39.11 63.46
C THR A 456 4.46 37.98 62.60
N LEU A 457 4.47 38.17 61.27
CA LEU A 457 4.33 37.07 60.31
C LEU A 457 5.69 36.45 59.98
N SER A 458 6.34 35.85 60.98
CA SER A 458 7.44 34.91 60.75
C SER A 458 6.88 33.58 60.27
N ASN A 459 7.18 33.14 59.04
CA ASN A 459 6.67 31.85 58.56
C ASN A 459 7.67 31.04 57.72
N SER A 460 8.81 30.71 58.33
CA SER A 460 9.56 29.47 58.05
C SER A 460 10.43 29.13 59.27
N PRO A 461 10.91 27.87 59.46
CA PRO A 461 10.62 26.65 58.71
C PRO A 461 10.12 25.45 59.56
N GLY A 462 9.23 24.63 58.99
CA GLY A 462 9.28 23.16 59.15
C GLY A 462 8.30 22.43 60.10
N ALA A 463 7.87 21.27 59.61
CA ALA A 463 7.58 20.01 60.34
C ALA A 463 6.27 19.78 61.16
N LYS A 464 5.36 19.03 60.51
CA LYS A 464 4.67 17.79 61.00
C LYS A 464 3.32 17.84 61.78
N LYS A 465 2.38 16.98 61.31
CA LYS A 465 1.28 16.20 61.97
C LYS A 465 -0.19 16.60 61.71
N GLY A 466 -1.07 15.57 61.75
CA GLY A 466 -2.52 15.59 61.49
C GLY A 466 -2.85 14.97 60.11
N ILE A 467 -3.10 13.67 59.91
CA ILE A 467 -3.76 12.59 60.70
C ILE A 467 -5.30 12.70 60.74
N ILE A 468 -5.92 11.99 59.79
CA ILE A 468 -7.23 11.28 59.83
C ILE A 468 -8.49 12.11 60.18
N LYS A 469 -9.33 12.35 59.17
CA LYS A 469 -10.65 11.67 59.08
C LYS A 469 -11.23 11.69 57.66
N ASN A 470 -11.47 10.50 57.10
CA ASN A 470 -12.42 10.31 56.00
C ASN A 470 -13.81 10.01 56.61
N GLU A 471 -14.85 10.74 56.21
CA GLU A 471 -16.25 10.37 56.52
C GLU A 471 -17.20 11.06 55.53
N PHE A 472 -17.51 10.38 54.41
CA PHE A 472 -18.59 10.75 53.50
C PHE A 472 -19.91 10.08 53.96
N PRO A 473 -20.99 10.84 54.22
CA PRO A 473 -22.29 10.25 54.56
C PRO A 473 -23.19 10.04 53.33
N SER A 474 -23.55 8.78 53.09
CA SER A 474 -24.83 8.34 52.48
C SER A 474 -25.27 8.92 51.12
N MET A 475 -25.10 8.10 50.06
CA MET A 475 -26.23 7.78 49.18
C MET A 475 -26.40 6.26 49.09
N LYS A 476 -27.64 5.78 49.22
CA LYS A 476 -27.98 4.36 49.12
C LYS A 476 -28.34 4.00 47.68
N GLY A 477 -27.67 2.97 47.15
CA GLY A 477 -28.20 2.02 46.18
C GLY A 477 -28.74 2.54 44.83
N ILE A 478 -28.05 2.17 43.76
CA ILE A 478 -28.59 1.27 42.71
C ILE A 478 -27.38 0.65 41.98
N LEU A 479 -27.55 -0.56 41.44
CA LEU A 479 -26.48 -1.29 40.75
C LEU A 479 -26.17 -0.66 39.39
N PRO A 480 -24.91 -0.73 38.90
CA PRO A 480 -24.65 -0.70 37.47
C PRO A 480 -25.20 -1.99 36.83
N HIS A 481 -26.46 -1.97 36.43
CA HIS A 481 -27.09 -3.03 35.63
C HIS A 481 -26.53 -3.00 34.20
N TYR A 482 -25.34 -3.59 34.00
CA TYR A 482 -24.91 -4.18 32.73
C TYR A 482 -23.90 -5.30 33.02
N SER A 483 -24.41 -6.54 33.07
CA SER A 483 -23.57 -7.75 33.05
C SER A 483 -23.55 -8.37 31.64
N LEU A 484 -22.61 -9.29 31.37
CA LEU A 484 -22.52 -9.96 30.07
C LEU A 484 -23.81 -10.71 29.75
N GLY A 485 -24.64 -10.14 28.87
CA GLY A 485 -25.98 -10.62 28.53
C GLY A 485 -27.08 -9.54 28.58
N ASP A 486 -26.79 -8.37 29.18
CA ASP A 486 -27.79 -7.31 29.45
C ASP A 486 -27.97 -6.32 28.27
N LEU A 487 -27.85 -6.82 27.04
CA LEU A 487 -28.38 -6.16 25.84
C LEU A 487 -29.66 -6.88 25.45
N GLY A 488 -30.78 -6.13 25.37
CA GLY A 488 -32.14 -6.64 25.11
C GLY A 488 -32.41 -7.18 23.70
N LEU A 489 -31.46 -7.92 23.12
CA LEU A 489 -31.69 -8.72 21.92
C LEU A 489 -32.34 -10.04 22.34
N VAL A 490 -33.62 -10.21 22.00
CA VAL A 490 -34.34 -11.48 22.12
C VAL A 490 -33.46 -12.60 21.56
N PRO A 491 -33.20 -13.68 22.33
CA PRO A 491 -32.46 -14.83 21.82
C PRO A 491 -33.19 -15.39 20.60
N ARG A 492 -32.71 -15.10 19.40
CA ARG A 492 -33.11 -15.85 18.22
C ARG A 492 -32.72 -17.30 18.51
N PRO A 493 -33.65 -18.27 18.47
CA PRO A 493 -33.30 -19.66 18.69
C PRO A 493 -32.18 -19.98 17.71
N SER A 494 -31.05 -20.47 18.23
CA SER A 494 -29.80 -20.56 17.48
C SER A 494 -30.07 -21.26 16.16
N GLN A 495 -30.00 -20.52 15.05
CA GLN A 495 -30.19 -21.09 13.72
C GLN A 495 -28.95 -21.93 13.44
N HIS A 496 -29.03 -23.18 13.89
CA HIS A 496 -28.13 -24.26 13.53
C HIS A 496 -28.29 -24.46 12.04
N VAL A 497 -27.54 -23.67 11.26
CA VAL A 497 -27.37 -23.89 9.82
C VAL A 497 -26.75 -25.29 9.73
N PRO A 498 -27.50 -26.31 9.30
CA PRO A 498 -26.96 -27.66 9.34
C PRO A 498 -25.91 -27.71 8.23
N THR A 499 -24.68 -28.08 8.58
CA THR A 499 -23.59 -28.28 7.63
C THR A 499 -24.02 -29.28 6.57
N SER A 500 -23.36 -29.27 5.40
CA SER A 500 -23.60 -30.24 4.32
C SER A 500 -23.63 -31.69 4.83
N LEU A 501 -22.76 -32.01 5.79
CA LEU A 501 -22.66 -33.29 6.48
C LEU A 501 -23.89 -33.67 7.35
N GLU A 502 -24.67 -32.69 7.82
CA GLU A 502 -25.89 -32.95 8.59
C GLU A 502 -27.14 -33.00 7.71
N LYS A 503 -27.24 -32.13 6.70
CA LYS A 503 -28.31 -32.19 5.70
C LYS A 503 -28.33 -33.54 4.99
N THR A 504 -27.15 -34.10 4.70
CA THR A 504 -27.00 -35.47 4.18
C THR A 504 -27.40 -36.54 5.21
N LYS A 505 -26.94 -36.47 6.47
CA LYS A 505 -27.37 -37.40 7.55
C LYS A 505 -28.88 -37.40 7.82
N LEU A 506 -29.56 -36.26 7.70
CA LEU A 506 -31.01 -36.14 7.86
C LEU A 506 -31.75 -36.67 6.62
N SER A 507 -31.26 -36.39 5.40
CA SER A 507 -31.85 -36.90 4.15
C SER A 507 -31.76 -38.43 4.04
N ALA A 508 -30.71 -39.03 4.61
CA ALA A 508 -30.56 -40.48 4.71
C ALA A 508 -31.65 -41.17 5.56
N LYS A 509 -32.36 -40.44 6.43
CA LYS A 509 -33.44 -40.99 7.28
C LYS A 509 -34.84 -40.92 6.65
N THR A 510 -35.05 -40.11 5.60
CA THR A 510 -36.38 -39.93 4.98
C THR A 510 -36.58 -40.74 3.70
N THR A 511 -35.54 -41.40 3.19
CA THR A 511 -35.64 -42.27 2.01
C THR A 511 -36.22 -43.64 2.39
N LYS A 512 -37.16 -44.17 1.61
CA LYS A 512 -37.85 -45.47 1.85
C LYS A 512 -36.96 -46.72 1.61
N LEU A 513 -35.73 -46.73 2.10
CA LEU A 513 -34.76 -47.82 1.93
C LEU A 513 -34.08 -48.29 3.23
N GLY A 514 -34.42 -47.72 4.39
CA GLY A 514 -33.85 -48.09 5.69
C GLY A 514 -34.15 -49.53 6.18
N ALA A 515 -34.92 -50.32 5.41
CA ALA A 515 -35.33 -51.68 5.77
C ALA A 515 -34.34 -52.80 5.35
N LEU A 516 -33.28 -52.50 4.59
CA LEU A 516 -32.40 -53.51 3.98
C LEU A 516 -30.94 -53.48 4.46
N HIS A 517 -30.65 -52.89 5.62
CA HIS A 517 -29.31 -52.97 6.25
C HIS A 517 -29.18 -54.11 7.28
N GLY A 518 -30.02 -55.14 7.18
CA GLY A 518 -30.09 -56.25 8.15
C GLY A 518 -29.38 -57.56 7.76
N VAL A 519 -28.91 -57.70 6.51
CA VAL A 519 -28.43 -59.01 5.98
C VAL A 519 -27.13 -58.87 5.18
N LEU A 520 -26.02 -58.61 5.88
CA LEU A 520 -24.67 -58.92 5.38
C LEU A 520 -23.78 -59.47 6.50
N SER A 521 -23.79 -60.80 6.65
CA SER A 521 -22.80 -61.54 7.44
C SER A 521 -22.72 -63.01 7.01
N ARG A 522 -22.20 -63.24 5.79
CA ARG A 522 -21.46 -64.46 5.45
C ARG A 522 -20.54 -64.19 4.27
N SER A 523 -19.25 -64.08 4.57
CA SER A 523 -18.18 -64.03 3.58
C SER A 523 -17.98 -65.38 2.93
N VAL A 524 -17.84 -65.39 1.60
CA VAL A 524 -17.14 -66.47 0.88
C VAL A 524 -16.14 -65.79 -0.06
N SER A 525 -14.86 -65.95 0.23
CA SER A 525 -13.78 -65.41 -0.60
C SER A 525 -13.50 -66.35 -1.77
N THR A 526 -13.70 -65.88 -3.00
CA THR A 526 -13.17 -66.53 -4.21
C THR A 526 -12.12 -65.61 -4.83
N GLN A 527 -10.87 -66.07 -4.81
CA GLN A 527 -9.72 -65.31 -5.30
C GLN A 527 -9.76 -65.20 -6.84
N THR A 528 -9.27 -64.09 -7.36
CA THR A 528 -9.06 -63.89 -8.79
C THR A 528 -7.93 -64.80 -9.31
N MET A 529 -8.25 -65.79 -10.14
CA MET A 529 -7.24 -66.55 -10.89
C MET A 529 -7.63 -66.79 -12.36
N ASN A 530 -6.78 -66.25 -13.24
CA ASN A 530 -6.50 -66.69 -14.60
C ASN A 530 -7.66 -66.87 -15.61
N ALA A 531 -8.07 -65.75 -16.22
CA ALA A 531 -9.00 -65.75 -17.37
C ALA A 531 -8.40 -66.32 -18.68
N ALA A 532 -7.09 -66.59 -18.78
CA ALA A 532 -6.46 -67.04 -20.03
C ALA A 532 -6.82 -68.51 -20.38
N ASN A 533 -7.19 -69.33 -19.41
CA ASN A 533 -7.42 -70.76 -19.62
C ASN A 533 -8.75 -71.10 -20.33
N SER A 534 -9.77 -70.23 -20.29
CA SER A 534 -11.07 -70.52 -20.93
C SER A 534 -10.99 -70.46 -22.47
N VAL A 535 -10.16 -69.57 -23.01
CA VAL A 535 -9.95 -69.40 -24.46
C VAL A 535 -9.28 -70.63 -25.08
N LEU A 536 -8.37 -71.29 -24.36
CA LEU A 536 -7.74 -72.54 -24.80
C LEU A 536 -8.74 -73.70 -24.87
N TYR A 537 -9.66 -73.81 -23.90
CA TYR A 537 -10.64 -74.88 -23.85
C TYR A 537 -11.66 -74.79 -25.01
N ALA A 538 -12.07 -73.58 -25.39
CA ALA A 538 -12.96 -73.35 -26.53
C ALA A 538 -12.34 -73.83 -27.86
N ASN A 539 -11.09 -73.47 -28.14
CA ASN A 539 -10.38 -73.90 -29.35
C ASN A 539 -10.16 -75.42 -29.40
N GLN A 540 -9.91 -76.06 -28.25
CA GLN A 540 -9.69 -77.52 -28.22
C GLN A 540 -10.96 -78.33 -28.53
N ILE A 541 -12.16 -77.80 -28.26
CA ILE A 541 -13.43 -78.43 -28.62
C ILE A 541 -13.69 -78.33 -30.13
N LEU A 542 -13.42 -77.17 -30.75
CA LEU A 542 -13.57 -76.96 -32.20
C LEU A 542 -12.67 -77.86 -33.04
N SER A 543 -11.51 -78.27 -32.51
CA SER A 543 -10.55 -79.13 -33.22
C SER A 543 -10.95 -80.61 -33.40
N LYS A 544 -12.14 -81.03 -32.96
CA LYS A 544 -12.52 -82.47 -32.87
C LYS A 544 -13.62 -82.96 -33.83
N PHE A 545 -14.06 -82.14 -34.79
CA PHE A 545 -14.99 -82.57 -35.84
C PHE A 545 -14.27 -82.72 -37.18
N PRO A 546 -14.24 -83.92 -37.79
CA PRO A 546 -13.80 -84.08 -39.18
C PRO A 546 -14.82 -83.46 -40.13
N GLU A 547 -14.35 -82.67 -41.09
CA GLU A 547 -15.14 -82.31 -42.27
C GLU A 547 -15.42 -83.58 -43.09
N HIS A 548 -16.64 -83.74 -43.58
CA HIS A 548 -16.96 -84.80 -44.55
C HIS A 548 -17.74 -84.21 -45.72
N GLU A 549 -17.20 -84.40 -46.92
CA GLU A 549 -17.79 -83.91 -48.16
C GLU A 549 -19.13 -84.59 -48.46
N ILE A 550 -20.13 -83.81 -48.87
CA ILE A 550 -21.20 -84.29 -49.74
C ILE A 550 -21.30 -83.34 -50.93
N LEU A 551 -21.01 -83.88 -52.11
CA LEU A 551 -20.83 -83.14 -53.35
C LEU A 551 -22.16 -82.71 -54.00
N ARG A 552 -22.07 -81.70 -54.88
CA ARG A 552 -23.11 -81.39 -55.86
C ARG A 552 -23.17 -82.51 -56.92
N SER A 553 -24.36 -82.99 -57.25
CA SER A 553 -24.61 -83.63 -58.55
C SER A 553 -26.03 -83.35 -59.04
N SER A 554 -26.13 -82.72 -60.21
CA SER A 554 -27.38 -82.48 -60.93
C SER A 554 -27.80 -83.70 -61.76
N HIS A 555 -29.03 -83.62 -62.32
CA HIS A 555 -29.49 -84.24 -63.58
C HIS A 555 -28.41 -84.93 -64.47
N LYS A 556 -28.70 -86.04 -65.19
CA LYS A 556 -29.95 -86.33 -65.92
C LYS A 556 -30.18 -87.86 -66.20
N PRO A 557 -30.94 -88.33 -67.23
CA PRO A 557 -31.92 -89.42 -67.07
C PRO A 557 -31.41 -90.82 -67.48
N PHE A 558 -32.29 -91.83 -67.38
CA PHE A 558 -32.21 -93.03 -68.24
C PHE A 558 -33.62 -93.53 -68.62
N GLU A 559 -33.72 -94.17 -69.79
CA GLU A 559 -34.95 -94.74 -70.36
C GLU A 559 -34.97 -96.28 -70.29
N CYS A 560 -36.18 -96.84 -70.45
CA CYS A 560 -36.57 -98.12 -71.08
C CYS A 560 -35.55 -99.27 -71.22
N GLY A 561 -35.91 -100.51 -70.82
CA GLY A 561 -34.95 -101.64 -70.84
C GLY A 561 -35.44 -103.08 -71.07
N LYS A 562 -36.65 -103.49 -70.66
CA LYS A 562 -37.36 -104.74 -71.06
C LYS A 562 -38.71 -104.89 -70.36
#